data_AF-A0A2V1CXQ6-F1
#
_entry.id   AF-A0A2V1CXQ6-F1
#
_cell.length_a   1.000
_cell.length_b   1.000
_cell.length_c   1.000
_cell.angle_alpha   90.00
_cell.angle_beta   90.00
_cell.angle_gamma   90.00
#
_symmetry.space_group_name_H-M   'P 1'
#
loop_
_entity.id
_entity.type
_entity.pdbx_description
1 polymer ?
#
loop_
_entity_poly.entity_id
_entity_poly.type
_entity_poly.pdbx_seq_one_letter_code
_entity_poly.pdbx_strand_id
1 'polypeptide(L)'
;LPREHRGVSGSRAEAGLARRILQPEQEAELVKYIQELTERKLPPTREMVQNYTSDIAGHPVSESWVTRFLHRHQDELTSQWSTFMDRQRHAADSGDKYKVYFEQLGSKIVFYEVEPEHTYN
;
A
#
# COMPACT_ATOMS: atom_id res chain seq x y z
N LEU A 1 42.96 7.88 37.08
CA LEU A 1 43.36 8.99 36.19
C LEU A 1 42.85 8.68 34.78
N PRO A 2 42.24 9.67 34.12
CA PRO A 2 41.11 9.48 33.21
C PRO A 2 41.56 9.34 31.75
N ARG A 3 40.78 8.65 30.92
CA ARG A 3 40.79 8.85 29.45
C ARG A 3 39.50 9.56 29.09
N GLU A 4 39.58 10.88 29.24
CA GLU A 4 38.62 11.86 28.79
C GLU A 4 38.20 11.63 27.34
N HIS A 5 36.89 11.70 27.11
CA HIS A 5 36.28 12.49 26.05
C HIS A 5 37.04 12.61 24.72
N ARG A 6 37.00 11.56 23.88
CA ARG A 6 36.97 11.78 22.44
C ARG A 6 35.52 11.99 22.04
N GLY A 7 35.08 13.24 22.06
CA GLY A 7 33.80 13.69 21.50
C GLY A 7 33.77 13.58 19.98
N VAL A 8 34.01 12.38 19.45
CA VAL A 8 33.72 12.01 18.06
C VAL A 8 32.47 11.16 18.10
N SER A 9 31.39 11.77 18.58
CA SER A 9 30.06 11.24 18.33
C SER A 9 29.71 11.73 16.93
N GLY A 10 29.63 10.81 15.96
CA GLY A 10 29.00 11.12 14.68
C GLY A 10 27.63 11.76 14.94
N SER A 11 27.20 12.67 14.06
CA SER A 11 25.96 13.40 14.24
C SER A 11 24.83 12.39 14.51
N ARG A 12 23.92 12.69 15.46
CA ARG A 12 22.72 11.85 15.70
C ARG A 12 21.94 11.60 14.40
N ALA A 13 22.02 12.51 13.43
CA ALA A 13 21.44 12.35 12.11
C ALA A 13 22.14 11.24 11.29
N GLU A 14 23.48 11.18 11.29
CA GLU A 14 24.26 10.14 10.60
C GLU A 14 24.03 8.75 11.19
N ALA A 15 23.99 8.65 12.53
CA ALA A 15 23.64 7.40 13.22
C ALA A 15 22.17 6.98 12.97
N GLY A 16 21.28 7.94 12.69
CA GLY A 16 19.90 7.70 12.29
C GLY A 16 19.76 7.19 10.86
N LEU A 17 20.59 7.70 9.93
CA LEU A 17 20.65 7.25 8.53
C LEU A 17 21.18 5.81 8.44
N ALA A 18 22.23 5.48 9.19
CA ALA A 18 22.80 4.13 9.24
C ALA A 18 21.85 3.05 9.83
N ARG A 19 20.78 3.46 10.51
CA ARG A 19 19.76 2.57 11.09
C ARG A 19 18.48 2.47 10.27
N ARG A 20 18.41 3.12 9.10
CA ARG A 20 17.23 3.01 8.23
C ARG A 20 17.26 1.68 7.47
N ILE A 21 16.07 1.09 7.34
CA ILE A 21 15.85 -0.12 6.54
C ILE A 21 16.12 0.15 5.06
N LEU A 22 15.73 1.34 4.58
CA LEU A 22 15.97 1.80 3.23
C LEU A 22 16.93 2.99 3.24
N GLN A 23 17.80 3.05 2.23
CA GLN A 23 18.55 4.27 1.96
C GLN A 23 17.59 5.39 1.51
N PRO A 24 17.91 6.67 1.75
CA PRO A 24 17.06 7.79 1.37
C PRO A 24 16.62 7.77 -0.09
N GLU A 25 17.51 7.35 -1.00
CA GLU A 25 17.22 7.24 -2.44
C GLU A 25 16.20 6.14 -2.73
N GLN A 26 16.31 4.98 -2.06
CA GLN A 26 15.36 3.88 -2.20
C GLN A 26 13.99 4.25 -1.62
N GLU A 27 13.98 4.96 -0.49
CA GLU A 27 12.75 5.45 0.14
C GLU A 27 12.04 6.47 -0.77
N ALA A 28 12.78 7.36 -1.43
CA ALA A 28 12.23 8.31 -2.40
C ALA A 28 11.64 7.64 -3.65
N GLU A 29 12.34 6.66 -4.23
CA GLU A 29 11.82 5.88 -5.37
C GLU A 29 10.55 5.10 -4.98
N LEU A 30 10.50 4.53 -3.77
CA LEU A 30 9.30 3.86 -3.27
C LEU A 30 8.11 4.83 -3.17
N VAL A 31 8.31 6.05 -2.67
CA VAL A 31 7.27 7.08 -2.61
C VAL A 31 6.75 7.42 -4.01
N LYS A 32 7.66 7.67 -4.95
CA LYS A 32 7.31 7.96 -6.35
C LYS A 32 6.50 6.82 -6.98
N TYR A 33 6.93 5.59 -6.78
CA TYR A 33 6.21 4.42 -7.29
C TYR A 33 4.78 4.32 -6.72
N ILE A 34 4.60 4.57 -5.42
CA ILE A 34 3.27 4.59 -4.78
C ILE A 34 2.39 5.70 -5.38
N GLN A 35 2.95 6.88 -5.66
CA GLN A 35 2.23 7.97 -6.30
C GLN A 35 1.76 7.58 -7.71
N GLU A 36 2.63 7.01 -8.54
CA GLU A 36 2.30 6.55 -9.89
C GLU A 36 1.18 5.49 -9.89
N LEU A 37 1.25 4.52 -8.97
CA LEU A 37 0.20 3.52 -8.80
C LEU A 37 -1.13 4.15 -8.43
N THR A 38 -1.12 5.16 -7.57
CA THR A 38 -2.36 5.79 -7.14
C THR A 38 -2.94 6.72 -8.20
N GLU A 39 -2.11 7.41 -8.98
CA GLU A 39 -2.55 8.16 -10.16
C GLU A 39 -3.32 7.26 -11.13
N ARG A 40 -2.87 6.00 -11.27
CA ARG A 40 -3.53 4.94 -12.03
C ARG A 40 -4.77 4.33 -11.35
N LYS A 41 -5.25 4.91 -10.24
CA LYS A 41 -6.38 4.42 -9.43
C LYS A 41 -6.15 3.05 -8.79
N LEU A 42 -4.88 2.69 -8.58
CA LEU A 42 -4.44 1.46 -7.94
C LEU A 42 -3.59 1.75 -6.70
N PRO A 43 -4.08 2.51 -5.70
CA PRO A 43 -3.30 2.75 -4.50
C PRO A 43 -2.95 1.40 -3.86
N PRO A 44 -1.66 1.15 -3.57
CA PRO A 44 -1.26 -0.10 -2.92
C PRO A 44 -1.93 -0.22 -1.55
N THR A 45 -1.94 -1.40 -0.94
CA THR A 45 -2.34 -1.55 0.47
C THR A 45 -1.13 -1.42 1.39
N ARG A 46 -1.36 -1.29 2.71
CA ARG A 46 -0.26 -1.27 3.70
C ARG A 46 0.61 -2.52 3.61
N GLU A 47 -0.01 -3.68 3.36
CA GLU A 47 0.67 -4.96 3.15
C GLU A 47 1.51 -4.95 1.88
N MET A 48 1.00 -4.40 0.77
CA MET A 48 1.79 -4.26 -0.47
C MET A 48 3.01 -3.36 -0.25
N VAL A 49 2.87 -2.24 0.47
CA VAL A 49 4.00 -1.37 0.82
C VAL A 49 5.03 -2.11 1.67
N GLN A 50 4.59 -2.94 2.62
CA GLN A 50 5.47 -3.80 3.42
C GLN A 50 6.23 -4.81 2.55
N ASN A 51 5.55 -5.43 1.59
CA ASN A 51 6.16 -6.40 0.67
C ASN A 51 7.21 -5.73 -0.23
N TYR A 52 6.90 -4.59 -0.83
CA TYR A 52 7.86 -3.83 -1.63
C TYR A 52 9.10 -3.45 -0.83
N THR A 53 8.88 -2.97 0.40
CA THR A 53 10.00 -2.61 1.28
C THR A 53 10.83 -3.83 1.66
N SER A 54 10.18 -4.97 1.94
CA SER A 54 10.88 -6.21 2.31
C SER A 54 11.72 -6.76 1.16
N ASP A 55 11.21 -6.66 -0.08
CA ASP A 55 11.96 -7.01 -1.29
C ASP A 55 13.19 -6.11 -1.48
N ILE A 56 13.03 -4.79 -1.33
CA ILE A 56 14.14 -3.83 -1.47
C ILE A 56 15.19 -4.03 -0.35
N ALA A 57 14.73 -4.30 0.88
CA ALA A 57 15.60 -4.50 2.04
C ALA A 57 16.26 -5.90 2.08
N GLY A 58 15.73 -6.86 1.31
CA GLY A 58 16.18 -8.25 1.34
C GLY A 58 15.82 -9.01 2.62
N HIS A 59 14.94 -8.47 3.46
CA HIS A 59 14.47 -9.10 4.70
C HIS A 59 13.07 -8.62 5.07
N PRO A 60 12.31 -9.39 5.89
CA PRO A 60 10.99 -8.97 6.34
C PRO A 60 11.06 -7.64 7.11
N VAL A 61 10.15 -6.73 6.76
CA VAL A 61 9.97 -5.44 7.41
C VAL A 61 8.77 -5.50 8.33
N SER A 62 8.79 -4.80 9.46
CA SER A 62 7.66 -4.78 10.40
C SER A 62 6.57 -3.80 9.98
N GLU A 63 5.33 -4.09 10.38
CA GLU A 63 4.20 -3.17 10.15
C GLU A 63 4.43 -1.80 10.81
N SER A 64 5.12 -1.77 11.97
CA SER A 64 5.47 -0.51 12.64
C SER A 64 6.40 0.37 11.81
N TRP A 65 7.23 -0.22 10.92
CA TRP A 65 8.01 0.57 9.97
C TRP A 65 7.10 1.21 8.92
N VAL A 66 6.12 0.47 8.39
CA VAL A 66 5.13 0.98 7.42
C VAL A 66 4.36 2.16 8.01
N THR A 67 3.91 2.04 9.26
CA THR A 67 3.25 3.16 9.97
C THR A 67 4.14 4.40 10.06
N ARG A 68 5.44 4.22 10.38
CA ARG A 68 6.39 5.35 10.45
C ARG A 68 6.69 5.93 9.07
N PHE A 69 6.81 5.10 8.04
CA PHE A 69 7.00 5.53 6.65
C PHE A 69 5.84 6.40 6.19
N LEU A 70 4.60 5.92 6.36
CA LEU A 70 3.40 6.67 5.97
C LEU A 70 3.26 7.98 6.76
N HIS A 71 3.64 8.01 8.04
CA HIS A 71 3.65 9.25 8.82
C HIS A 71 4.74 10.23 8.34
N ARG A 72 5.91 9.75 7.93
CA ARG A 72 6.98 10.62 7.39
C ARG A 72 6.59 11.27 6.07
N HIS A 73 5.91 10.53 5.20
CA HIS A 73 5.50 10.97 3.87
C HIS A 73 4.02 11.32 3.81
N GLN A 74 3.43 11.74 4.93
CA GLN A 74 2.02 12.07 4.99
C GLN A 74 1.69 13.20 4.00
N ASP A 75 2.50 14.24 3.87
CA ASP A 75 2.16 15.37 2.99
C ASP A 75 2.18 14.96 1.50
N GLU A 76 2.99 13.94 1.16
CA GLU A 76 3.15 13.40 -0.18
C GLU A 76 2.13 12.32 -0.53
N LEU A 77 1.59 11.62 0.48
CA LEU A 77 0.70 10.46 0.33
C LEU A 77 -0.74 10.71 0.86
N THR A 78 -1.01 11.75 1.65
CA THR A 78 -2.32 11.99 2.32
C THR A 78 -3.45 12.30 1.36
N SER A 79 -3.16 12.87 0.17
CA SER A 79 -4.18 13.07 -0.86
C SER A 79 -4.77 11.75 -1.41
N GLN A 80 -4.13 10.63 -1.10
CA GLN A 80 -4.34 9.33 -1.74
C GLN A 80 -4.74 8.21 -0.78
N TRP A 81 -4.53 8.37 0.52
CA TRP A 81 -4.77 7.34 1.53
C TRP A 81 -5.88 7.68 2.54
N SER A 82 -6.65 8.73 2.28
CA SER A 82 -7.79 9.06 3.13
C SER A 82 -8.68 7.84 3.29
N THR A 83 -8.87 7.44 4.55
CA THR A 83 -9.75 6.38 5.08
C THR A 83 -11.12 6.31 4.39
N PHE A 84 -11.52 7.40 3.73
CA PHE A 84 -12.69 7.48 2.88
C PHE A 84 -12.65 6.51 1.68
N MET A 85 -11.56 6.36 0.93
CA MET A 85 -11.55 5.46 -0.24
C MET A 85 -11.66 3.98 0.14
N ASP A 86 -11.01 3.59 1.24
CA ASP A 86 -11.10 2.24 1.78
C ASP A 86 -12.51 1.96 2.33
N ARG A 87 -13.08 2.91 3.08
CA ARG A 87 -14.48 2.84 3.53
C ARG A 87 -15.47 2.76 2.36
N GLN A 88 -15.24 3.49 1.27
CA GLN A 88 -16.07 3.44 0.07
C GLN A 88 -15.96 2.10 -0.64
N ARG A 89 -14.75 1.53 -0.78
CA ARG A 89 -14.56 0.18 -1.31
C ARG A 89 -15.28 -0.86 -0.46
N HIS A 90 -15.11 -0.82 0.87
CA HIS A 90 -15.81 -1.70 1.79
C HIS A 90 -17.34 -1.54 1.76
N ALA A 91 -17.86 -0.33 1.57
CA ALA A 91 -19.30 -0.10 1.44
C ALA A 91 -19.85 -0.51 0.06
N ALA A 92 -19.01 -0.46 -0.97
CA ALA A 92 -19.36 -0.91 -2.32
C ALA A 92 -19.41 -2.44 -2.40
N ASP A 93 -18.46 -3.11 -1.75
CA ASP A 93 -18.34 -4.56 -1.65
C ASP A 93 -19.41 -5.13 -0.70
N SER A 94 -20.52 -5.59 -1.27
CA SER A 94 -21.62 -6.15 -0.49
C SER A 94 -22.15 -7.42 -1.14
N GLY A 95 -22.15 -8.52 -0.37
CA GLY A 95 -22.69 -9.82 -0.78
C GLY A 95 -24.10 -9.73 -1.35
N ASP A 96 -24.97 -8.92 -0.73
CA ASP A 96 -26.36 -8.77 -1.18
C ASP A 96 -26.48 -8.19 -2.59
N LYS A 97 -25.64 -7.22 -2.97
CA LYS A 97 -25.62 -6.69 -4.35
C LYS A 97 -25.18 -7.73 -5.36
N TYR A 98 -24.18 -8.55 -5.04
CA TYR A 98 -23.75 -9.64 -5.92
C TYR A 98 -24.85 -10.68 -6.07
N LYS A 99 -25.51 -11.05 -4.97
CA LYS A 99 -26.64 -11.98 -4.99
C LYS A 99 -27.75 -11.47 -5.92
N VAL A 100 -28.19 -10.22 -5.73
CA VAL A 100 -29.22 -9.60 -6.59
C VAL A 100 -28.77 -9.54 -8.05
N TYR A 101 -27.51 -9.18 -8.32
CA TYR A 101 -26.96 -9.17 -9.68
C TYR A 101 -27.03 -10.55 -10.34
N PHE A 102 -26.56 -11.60 -9.66
CA PHE A 102 -26.54 -12.96 -10.22
C PHE A 102 -27.95 -13.55 -10.35
N GLU A 103 -28.88 -13.23 -9.44
CA GLU A 103 -30.30 -13.61 -9.58
C GLU A 103 -30.94 -12.95 -10.82
N GLN A 104 -30.67 -11.67 -11.04
CA GLN A 104 -31.16 -10.95 -12.23
C GLN A 104 -30.51 -11.47 -13.51
N LEU A 105 -29.20 -11.72 -13.49
CA LEU A 105 -28.45 -12.26 -14.62
C LEU A 105 -28.98 -13.65 -14.99
N GLY A 106 -29.15 -14.54 -14.00
CA GLY A 106 -29.73 -15.87 -14.22
C GLY A 106 -31.15 -15.80 -14.80
N SER A 107 -31.98 -14.90 -14.29
CA SER A 107 -33.33 -14.68 -14.82
C SER A 107 -33.32 -14.22 -16.28
N LYS A 108 -32.34 -13.39 -16.67
CA LYS A 108 -32.19 -12.89 -18.03
C LYS A 108 -31.64 -13.96 -18.99
N ILE A 109 -30.70 -14.78 -18.53
CA ILE A 109 -30.19 -15.93 -19.29
C ILE A 109 -31.34 -16.88 -19.66
N VAL A 110 -32.20 -17.19 -18.69
CA VAL A 110 -33.40 -18.03 -18.93
C VAL A 110 -34.38 -17.33 -19.87
N PHE A 111 -34.68 -16.05 -19.65
CA PHE A 111 -35.64 -15.30 -20.46
C PHE A 111 -35.25 -15.18 -21.94
N TYR A 112 -33.96 -15.01 -22.21
CA TYR A 112 -33.44 -14.89 -23.58
C TYR A 112 -32.90 -16.22 -24.14
N GLU A 113 -33.05 -17.33 -23.41
CA GLU A 113 -32.54 -18.65 -23.78
C GLU A 113 -31.06 -18.62 -24.21
N VAL A 114 -30.24 -17.85 -23.47
CA VAL A 114 -28.83 -17.67 -23.79
C VAL A 114 -28.10 -19.00 -23.56
N GLU A 115 -27.62 -19.59 -24.64
CA GLU A 115 -26.82 -20.81 -24.57
C GLU A 115 -25.44 -20.54 -23.95
N PRO A 116 -24.85 -21.52 -23.25
CA PRO A 116 -23.53 -21.36 -22.62
C PRO A 116 -22.44 -20.93 -23.60
N GLU A 117 -22.53 -21.37 -24.86
CA GLU A 117 -21.58 -21.06 -25.94
C GLU A 117 -21.58 -19.56 -26.33
N HIS A 118 -22.64 -18.84 -26.00
CA HIS A 118 -22.80 -17.40 -26.24
C HIS A 118 -22.45 -16.54 -25.02
N THR A 119 -21.99 -17.15 -23.93
CA THR A 119 -21.51 -16.44 -22.75
C THR A 119 -19.98 -16.32 -22.76
N TYR A 120 -19.47 -15.10 -22.65
CA TYR A 120 -18.03 -14.85 -22.48
C TYR A 120 -17.68 -14.91 -20.99
N ASN A 121 -16.66 -15.70 -20.66
CA ASN A 121 -16.10 -15.83 -19.32
C ASN A 121 -14.74 -15.14 -19.25
#